data_AF-A0AAV0LT28-F1
#
_entry.id   AF-A0AAV0LT28-F1
#
_cell.length_a   1.000
_cell.length_b   1.000
_cell.length_c   1.000
_cell.angle_alpha   90.00
_cell.angle_beta   90.00
_cell.angle_gamma   90.00
#
_symmetry.space_group_name_H-M   'P 1'
#
loop_
_entity.id
_entity.type
_entity.pdbx_description
1 polymer ?
#
loop_
_entity_poly.entity_id
_entity_poly.type
_entity_poly.pdbx_seq_one_letter_code
_entity_poly.pdbx_strand_id
1 'polypeptide(L)'
;DDDPGLCRSLYGEGFECCNNKCIEVAADKQNCGGCKNKCAFKDECCGGECVYLSLDKRHCGKCDSPCAGGELCVYGLCNYA
;
A
#
# COMPACT_ATOMS: atom_id res chain seq x y z
N ASP A 1 -12.33 -10.07 23.15
CA ASP A 1 -11.63 -8.79 23.29
C ASP A 1 -11.01 -8.41 21.95
N ASP A 2 -11.80 -7.83 21.06
CA ASP A 2 -11.32 -7.18 19.83
C ASP A 2 -11.18 -5.69 20.15
N ASP A 3 -10.15 -5.32 20.93
CA ASP A 3 -9.78 -3.92 21.09
C ASP A 3 -9.06 -3.47 19.80
N PRO A 4 -9.67 -2.59 18.99
CA PRO A 4 -9.10 -2.20 17.71
C PRO A 4 -7.81 -1.37 17.86
N GLY A 5 -7.50 -0.90 19.07
CA GLY A 5 -6.28 -0.14 19.37
C GLY A 5 -5.06 -1.02 19.65
N LEU A 6 -5.24 -2.27 20.09
CA LEU A 6 -4.14 -3.13 20.55
C LEU A 6 -3.05 -3.31 19.48
N CYS A 7 -3.43 -3.67 18.27
CA CYS A 7 -2.53 -3.90 17.14
C CYS A 7 -1.75 -2.62 16.79
N ARG A 8 -2.45 -1.47 16.77
CA ARG A 8 -1.82 -0.16 16.54
C ARG A 8 -0.86 0.22 17.66
N SER A 9 -1.19 -0.08 18.92
CA SER A 9 -0.34 0.21 20.07
C SER A 9 0.89 -0.70 20.14
N LEU A 10 0.77 -1.97 19.76
CA LEU A 10 1.88 -2.93 19.82
C LEU A 10 2.85 -2.82 18.63
N TYR A 11 2.32 -2.59 17.43
CA TYR A 11 3.09 -2.65 16.19
C TYR A 11 3.22 -1.30 15.45
N GLY A 12 2.43 -0.30 15.84
CA GLY A 12 2.47 1.04 15.26
C GLY A 12 1.33 1.31 14.28
N GLU A 13 1.41 2.47 13.62
CA GLU A 13 0.44 2.85 12.58
C GLU A 13 0.53 1.89 11.39
N GLY A 14 -0.62 1.61 10.75
CA GLY A 14 -0.68 0.66 9.63
C GLY A 14 -0.89 -0.80 10.05
N PHE A 15 -1.13 -1.08 11.34
CA PHE A 15 -1.55 -2.40 11.83
C PHE A 15 -3.01 -2.39 12.30
N GLU A 16 -3.76 -3.41 11.90
CA GLU A 16 -5.16 -3.62 12.29
C GLU A 16 -5.38 -5.07 12.71
N CYS A 17 -6.37 -5.32 13.57
CA CYS A 17 -6.68 -6.66 14.03
C CYS A 17 -7.68 -7.32 13.09
N CYS A 18 -7.22 -8.34 12.38
CA CYS A 18 -8.02 -9.16 11.48
C CYS A 18 -8.15 -10.58 12.05
N ASN A 19 -9.34 -10.97 12.49
CA ASN A 19 -9.63 -12.30 13.04
C ASN A 19 -8.64 -12.72 14.16
N ASN A 20 -8.48 -11.88 15.19
CA ASN A 20 -7.54 -12.09 16.32
C ASN A 20 -6.04 -12.14 15.93
N LYS A 21 -5.67 -11.60 14.76
CA LYS A 21 -4.27 -11.42 14.36
C LYS A 21 -4.01 -9.97 13.99
N CYS A 22 -2.85 -9.45 14.37
CA CYS A 22 -2.40 -8.15 13.91
C CYS A 22 -1.83 -8.28 12.49
N ILE A 23 -2.45 -7.59 11.54
CA ILE A 23 -2.07 -7.58 10.13
C ILE A 23 -1.56 -6.19 9.78
N GLU A 24 -0.45 -6.14 9.05
CA GLU A 24 0.12 -4.91 8.51
C GLU A 24 -0.70 -4.45 7.30
N VAL A 25 -1.82 -3.79 7.56
CA VAL A 25 -2.70 -3.26 6.52
C VAL A 25 -2.03 -2.18 5.68
N ALA A 26 -0.90 -1.61 6.11
CA ALA A 26 -0.14 -0.65 5.31
C ALA A 26 0.65 -1.27 4.14
N ALA A 27 0.94 -2.57 4.16
CA ALA A 27 1.79 -3.24 3.17
C ALA A 27 1.20 -4.57 2.65
N ASP A 28 0.23 -5.17 3.34
CA ASP A 28 -0.39 -6.42 2.91
C ASP A 28 -1.39 -6.19 1.77
N LYS A 29 -1.05 -6.64 0.56
CA LYS A 29 -1.93 -6.61 -0.63
C LYS A 29 -3.29 -7.27 -0.44
N GLN A 30 -3.44 -8.19 0.52
CA GLN A 30 -4.70 -8.88 0.78
C GLN A 30 -5.57 -8.17 1.81
N ASN A 31 -4.99 -7.21 2.54
CA ASN A 31 -5.62 -6.48 3.64
C ASN A 31 -5.24 -4.99 3.60
N CYS A 32 -5.12 -4.40 2.41
CA CYS A 32 -4.55 -3.07 2.25
C CYS A 32 -5.48 -1.98 2.77
N GLY A 33 -5.06 -1.20 3.75
CA GLY A 33 -5.89 -0.18 4.41
C GLY A 33 -7.03 -0.77 5.25
N GLY A 34 -7.15 -2.10 5.36
CA GLY A 34 -8.16 -2.77 6.17
C GLY A 34 -8.30 -4.26 5.86
N CYS A 35 -8.83 -5.00 6.83
CA CYS A 35 -9.01 -6.45 6.69
C CYS A 35 -9.86 -6.83 5.48
N LYS A 36 -9.44 -7.88 4.74
CA LYS A 36 -10.10 -8.39 3.53
C LYS A 36 -10.18 -7.37 2.37
N ASN A 37 -9.44 -6.26 2.45
CA ASN A 37 -9.33 -5.32 1.35
C ASN A 37 -8.19 -5.73 0.41
N LYS A 38 -8.50 -6.63 -0.53
CA LYS A 38 -7.52 -7.12 -1.49
C LYS A 38 -7.34 -6.15 -2.64
N CYS A 39 -6.11 -5.74 -2.92
CA CYS A 39 -5.78 -4.93 -4.07
C CYS A 39 -6.02 -5.65 -5.40
N ALA A 40 -6.28 -4.87 -6.47
CA ALA A 40 -6.50 -5.42 -7.80
C ALA A 40 -5.23 -6.08 -8.36
N PHE A 41 -5.40 -6.83 -9.45
CA PHE A 41 -4.27 -7.52 -10.07
C PHE A 41 -3.23 -6.51 -10.59
N LYS A 42 -1.98 -6.67 -10.13
CA LYS A 42 -0.80 -5.79 -10.34
C LYS A 42 -0.71 -4.54 -9.48
N ASP A 43 -1.68 -4.29 -8.60
CA ASP A 43 -1.55 -3.22 -7.61
C ASP A 43 -0.63 -3.65 -6.46
N GLU A 44 -0.02 -2.66 -5.82
CA GLU A 44 0.78 -2.79 -4.61
C GLU A 44 0.08 -2.06 -3.47
N CYS A 45 0.23 -2.55 -2.23
CA CYS A 45 -0.25 -1.80 -1.08
C CYS A 45 0.82 -0.80 -0.65
N CYS A 46 0.56 0.49 -0.86
CA CYS A 46 1.44 1.58 -0.48
C CYS A 46 0.78 2.38 0.63
N GLY A 47 1.23 2.19 1.87
CA GLY A 47 0.74 2.96 3.01
C GLY A 47 -0.75 2.77 3.29
N GLY A 48 -1.30 1.62 2.93
CA GLY A 48 -2.74 1.31 3.06
C GLY A 48 -3.59 1.71 1.86
N GLU A 49 -2.99 2.22 0.79
CA GLU A 49 -3.67 2.47 -0.49
C GLU A 49 -3.22 1.45 -1.54
N CYS A 50 -4.17 0.87 -2.28
CA CYS A 50 -3.84 0.04 -3.43
C CYS A 50 -3.44 0.94 -4.60
N VAL A 51 -2.17 0.87 -5.00
CA VAL A 51 -1.60 1.74 -6.03
C VAL A 51 -1.08 0.92 -7.20
N TYR A 52 -1.42 1.35 -8.42
CA TYR A 52 -0.89 0.77 -9.63
C TYR A 52 0.47 1.38 -9.99
N LEU A 53 1.54 0.76 -9.50
CA LEU A 53 2.93 1.25 -9.62
C LEU A 53 3.40 1.49 -11.07
N SER A 54 2.73 0.89 -12.06
CA SER A 54 3.15 1.03 -13.46
C SER A 54 2.74 2.35 -14.10
N LEU A 55 1.77 3.06 -13.52
CA LEU A 55 1.21 4.30 -14.07
C LEU A 55 1.06 5.43 -13.04
N ASP A 56 1.05 5.13 -11.74
CA ASP A 56 0.99 6.17 -10.72
C ASP A 56 2.32 6.94 -10.66
N LYS A 57 2.27 8.22 -11.03
CA LYS A 57 3.43 9.12 -11.03
C LYS A 57 4.01 9.37 -9.64
N ARG A 58 3.25 9.13 -8.56
CA ARG A 58 3.68 9.31 -7.16
C ARG A 58 4.35 8.04 -6.60
N HIS A 59 4.10 6.89 -7.22
CA HIS A 59 4.57 5.56 -6.78
C HIS A 59 5.15 4.76 -7.96
N CYS A 60 5.90 5.41 -8.84
CA CYS A 60 6.32 4.79 -10.09
C CYS A 60 7.38 3.71 -9.83
N GLY A 61 7.04 2.46 -10.17
CA GLY A 61 7.90 1.28 -9.99
C GLY A 61 7.99 0.75 -8.56
N LYS A 62 7.78 1.59 -7.54
CA LYS A 62 7.73 1.24 -6.12
C LYS A 62 6.95 2.30 -5.32
N CYS A 63 6.49 1.94 -4.13
CA CYS A 63 5.87 2.90 -3.21
C CYS A 63 6.80 4.08 -2.89
N ASP A 64 6.22 5.27 -2.72
CA ASP A 64 6.91 6.53 -2.40
C ASP A 64 8.07 6.87 -3.35
N SER A 65 7.88 6.57 -4.64
CA SER A 65 8.84 6.82 -5.70
C SER A 65 8.24 7.69 -6.79
N PRO A 66 8.05 8.98 -6.51
CA PRO A 66 7.52 9.91 -7.50
C PRO A 66 8.53 10.14 -8.63
N CYS A 67 8.02 10.27 -9.86
CA CYS A 67 8.85 10.75 -10.97
C CYS A 67 9.14 12.25 -10.85
N ALA A 68 10.20 12.71 -11.51
CA ALA A 68 10.52 14.13 -11.54
C ALA A 68 9.43 14.94 -12.27
N GLY A 69 9.37 16.24 -11.98
CA GLY A 69 8.36 17.13 -12.55
C GLY A 69 8.32 17.07 -14.08
N GLY A 70 7.18 16.69 -14.63
CA GLY A 70 6.95 16.60 -16.07
C GLY A 70 7.16 15.20 -16.67
N GLU A 71 7.70 14.25 -15.91
CA GLU A 71 7.89 12.88 -16.40
C GLU A 71 6.58 12.07 -16.42
N LEU A 72 6.52 11.11 -17.33
CA LEU A 72 5.49 10.08 -17.34
C LEU A 72 5.99 8.84 -16.60
N CYS A 73 5.08 8.20 -15.86
CA CYS A 73 5.29 6.85 -15.35
C CYS A 73 4.68 5.88 -16.36
N VAL A 74 5.52 5.07 -16.99
CA VAL A 74 5.07 4.06 -17.96
C VAL A 74 5.78 2.75 -17.66
N TYR A 75 5.01 1.68 -17.50
CA TYR A 75 5.52 0.36 -17.10
C TYR A 75 6.37 0.36 -15.82
N GLY A 76 6.16 1.33 -14.93
CA GLY A 76 6.91 1.48 -13.68
C GLY A 76 8.28 2.14 -13.84
N LEU A 77 8.48 2.84 -14.97
CA LEU A 77 9.69 3.61 -15.24
C LEU A 77 9.34 5.09 -15.44
N CYS A 78 10.07 5.94 -14.73
CA CYS A 78 10.06 7.38 -14.99
C CYS A 78 10.89 7.68 -16.24
N ASN A 79 10.42 8.60 -17.08
CA ASN A 79 11.09 8.99 -18.32
C ASN A 79 11.25 7.83 -19.33
N TYR A 80 10.19 7.05 -19.51
CA TYR A 80 10.11 6.07 -20.59
C TYR A 80 10.00 6.81 -21.94
N ALA A 81 11.10 6.81 -22.70
CA ALA A 81 11.24 7.42 -24.02
C ALA A 81 11.63 6.37 -25.06
#